data_AF-A0A915HV09-F1
#
_entry.id   AF-A0A915HV09-F1
#
_cell.length_a   1.000
_cell.length_b   1.000
_cell.length_c   1.000
_cell.angle_alpha   90.00
_cell.angle_beta   90.00
_cell.angle_gamma   90.00
#
_symmetry.space_group_name_H-M   'P 1'
#
loop_
_entity.id
_entity.type
_entity.pdbx_description
1 polymer ?
#
loop_
_entity_poly.entity_id
_entity_poly.type
_entity_poly.pdbx_seq_one_letter_code
_entity_poly.pdbx_strand_id
1 'polypeptide(L)'
;MLNKTDGAYQWDNIRRSEGGSHSLQTQRARDLMTRAGLQNHTGPGGIQELEIIQRTLHEYKIKVFSKDVYGAIIYEGNVDSEKVIHLYHHKCHYTTFVLQDELIKYCDSD
;
A
#
# COMPACT_ATOMS: atom_id res chain seq x y z
N MET A 1 -7.24 27.95 -30.43
CA MET A 1 -7.00 28.35 -29.03
C MET A 1 -7.29 27.13 -28.16
N LEU A 2 -6.34 26.71 -27.33
CA LEU A 2 -6.40 25.47 -26.55
C LEU A 2 -7.35 25.58 -25.36
N ASN A 3 -8.15 24.53 -25.18
CA ASN A 3 -9.17 24.33 -24.16
C ASN A 3 -8.57 24.18 -22.74
N LYS A 4 -9.08 24.96 -21.80
CA LYS A 4 -9.08 24.69 -20.35
C LYS A 4 -10.50 24.18 -20.06
N THR A 5 -10.80 23.02 -19.46
CA THR A 5 -10.22 22.32 -18.31
C THR A 5 -10.90 20.94 -18.23
N ASP A 6 -10.19 19.84 -18.53
CA ASP A 6 -10.67 18.47 -18.30
C ASP A 6 -9.99 17.79 -17.09
N GLY A 7 -9.34 18.57 -16.23
CA GLY A 7 -8.59 18.06 -15.07
C GLY A 7 -9.29 18.20 -13.72
N ALA A 8 -10.42 18.89 -13.64
CA ALA A 8 -11.05 19.21 -12.35
C ALA A 8 -11.90 18.05 -11.79
N TYR A 9 -12.52 17.24 -12.65
CA TYR A 9 -13.39 16.14 -12.22
C TYR A 9 -12.66 14.90 -11.72
N GLN A 10 -11.36 14.76 -12.00
CA GLN A 10 -10.59 13.56 -11.64
C GLN A 10 -10.15 13.56 -10.15
N TRP A 11 -10.09 14.74 -9.52
CA TRP A 11 -9.71 14.88 -8.11
C TRP A 11 -10.90 14.85 -7.14
N ASP A 12 -12.12 15.09 -7.63
CA ASP A 12 -13.33 15.05 -6.79
C ASP A 12 -13.70 13.64 -6.33
N ASN A 13 -13.32 12.59 -7.08
CA ASN A 13 -13.65 11.21 -6.72
C ASN A 13 -12.74 10.62 -5.62
N ILE A 14 -11.54 11.18 -5.41
CA ILE A 14 -10.62 10.70 -4.36
C ILE A 14 -10.94 11.36 -3.02
N ARG A 15 -11.54 12.56 -3.03
CA ARG A 15 -11.85 13.33 -1.82
C ARG A 15 -13.21 13.01 -1.17
N ARG A 16 -14.09 12.28 -1.86
CA ARG A 16 -15.40 11.83 -1.33
C ARG A 16 -15.33 10.61 -0.38
N SER A 17 -14.14 10.17 0.03
CA SER A 17 -14.02 9.22 1.14
C SER A 17 -14.18 9.87 2.52
N GLU A 18 -14.29 11.21 2.59
CA GLU A 18 -14.68 11.93 3.81
C GLU A 18 -16.20 11.83 4.01
N GLY A 19 -16.66 10.72 4.58
CA GLY A 19 -18.08 10.57 4.94
C GLY A 19 -18.52 9.24 5.54
N GLY A 20 -17.62 8.30 5.82
CA GLY A 20 -18.04 7.06 6.47
C GLY A 20 -16.89 6.14 6.83
N SER A 21 -17.00 5.50 7.98
CA SER A 21 -16.08 4.52 8.57
C SER A 21 -15.86 3.23 7.74
N HIS A 22 -16.08 3.25 6.42
CA HIS A 22 -16.31 2.08 5.58
C HIS A 22 -15.67 2.15 4.17
N SER A 23 -14.50 2.76 3.97
CA SER A 23 -13.76 2.46 2.73
C SER A 23 -13.41 0.96 2.73
N LEU A 24 -13.58 0.27 1.60
CA LEU A 24 -13.24 -1.15 1.47
C LEU A 24 -11.78 -1.41 1.87
N GLN A 25 -10.90 -0.45 1.60
CA GLN A 25 -9.50 -0.47 2.03
C GLN A 25 -9.38 -0.47 3.55
N THR A 26 -10.12 0.39 4.25
CA THR A 26 -10.12 0.43 5.72
C THR A 26 -10.64 -0.89 6.31
N GLN A 27 -11.68 -1.48 5.71
CA GLN A 27 -12.20 -2.78 6.15
C GLN A 27 -11.15 -3.88 5.97
N ARG A 28 -10.56 -3.99 4.77
CA ARG A 28 -9.47 -4.95 4.49
C ARG A 28 -8.26 -4.75 5.39
N ALA A 29 -7.90 -3.52 5.71
CA ALA A 29 -6.81 -3.22 6.64
C ALA A 29 -7.14 -3.68 8.06
N ARG A 30 -8.36 -3.46 8.56
CA ARG A 30 -8.81 -3.96 9.88
C ARG A 30 -8.82 -5.48 9.94
N ASP A 31 -9.30 -6.15 8.88
CA ASP A 31 -9.31 -7.61 8.80
C ASP A 31 -7.89 -8.17 8.83
N LEU A 32 -6.97 -7.54 8.09
CA LEU A 32 -5.56 -7.90 8.08
C LEU A 32 -4.93 -7.75 9.47
N MET A 33 -5.15 -6.60 10.13
CA MET A 33 -4.66 -6.36 11.50
C MET A 33 -5.22 -7.38 12.48
N THR A 34 -6.49 -7.75 12.35
CA THR A 34 -7.15 -8.75 13.21
C THR A 34 -6.53 -10.14 13.00
N ARG A 35 -6.33 -10.56 11.75
CA ARG A 35 -5.64 -11.82 11.42
C ARG A 35 -4.20 -11.86 11.91
N ALA A 36 -3.54 -10.70 11.94
CA ALA A 36 -2.18 -10.53 12.44
C ALA A 36 -2.09 -10.47 13.97
N GLY A 37 -3.22 -10.46 14.69
CA GLY A 37 -3.23 -10.30 16.15
C GLY A 37 -2.88 -8.89 16.63
N LEU A 38 -2.96 -7.89 15.74
CA LEU A 38 -2.61 -6.49 15.98
C LEU A 38 -3.84 -5.59 16.26
N GLN A 39 -5.01 -6.16 16.54
CA GLN A 39 -6.26 -5.39 16.77
C GLN A 39 -6.20 -4.42 17.96
N ASN A 40 -5.30 -4.68 18.91
CA ASN A 40 -5.08 -3.82 20.09
C ASN A 40 -3.82 -2.96 19.95
N HIS A 41 -3.15 -2.97 18.79
CA HIS A 41 -1.97 -2.14 18.56
C HIS A 41 -2.36 -0.67 18.67
N THR A 42 -1.65 0.07 19.52
CA THR A 42 -1.84 1.50 19.69
C THR A 42 -0.55 2.21 19.30
N GLY A 43 -0.63 3.12 18.34
CA GLY A 43 0.52 3.88 17.83
C GLY A 43 0.81 3.65 16.34
N PRO A 44 1.90 4.23 15.82
CA PRO A 44 2.32 4.02 14.44
C PRO A 44 2.75 2.56 14.22
N GLY A 45 2.49 2.03 13.02
CA GLY A 45 3.04 0.76 12.57
C GLY A 45 4.42 0.94 11.95
N GLY A 46 5.35 0.05 12.26
CA GLY A 46 6.72 0.02 11.75
C GLY A 46 7.12 -1.37 11.26
N ILE A 47 8.42 -1.61 11.16
CA ILE A 47 8.98 -2.88 10.66
C ILE A 47 8.52 -4.08 11.51
N GLN A 48 8.38 -3.91 12.83
CA GLN A 48 7.92 -4.98 13.73
C GLN A 48 6.49 -5.42 13.39
N GLU A 49 5.58 -4.48 13.15
CA GLU A 49 4.22 -4.80 12.73
C GLU A 49 4.19 -5.39 11.31
N LEU A 50 5.03 -4.90 10.40
CA LEU A 50 5.14 -5.46 9.04
C LEU A 50 5.62 -6.91 9.03
N GLU A 51 6.54 -7.28 9.92
CA GLU A 51 7.01 -8.65 10.13
C GLU A 51 5.86 -9.56 10.60
N ILE A 52 5.03 -9.09 11.52
CA ILE A 52 3.85 -9.83 12.00
C ILE A 52 2.81 -9.97 10.88
N ILE A 53 2.56 -8.89 10.12
CA ILE A 53 1.63 -8.90 8.98
C ILE A 53 2.12 -9.86 7.88
N GLN A 54 3.42 -9.87 7.57
CA GLN A 54 4.01 -10.77 6.57
C GLN A 54 3.70 -12.24 6.86
N ARG A 55 3.69 -12.65 8.13
CA ARG A 55 3.36 -14.02 8.54
C ARG A 55 1.92 -14.40 8.21
N THR A 56 1.02 -13.43 8.01
CA THR A 56 -0.38 -13.69 7.61
C THR A 56 -0.58 -13.71 6.11
N LEU A 57 0.38 -13.20 5.34
CA LEU A 57 0.33 -13.05 3.88
C LEU A 57 1.18 -14.13 3.20
N HIS A 58 0.75 -15.39 3.27
CA HIS A 58 1.51 -16.51 2.71
C HIS A 58 1.69 -16.44 1.18
N GLU A 59 0.78 -15.78 0.49
CA GLU A 59 0.85 -15.63 -0.98
C GLU A 59 1.56 -14.35 -1.43
N TYR A 60 1.90 -13.43 -0.53
CA TYR A 60 2.47 -12.13 -0.90
C TYR A 60 3.73 -11.83 -0.11
N LYS A 61 4.73 -11.28 -0.77
CA LYS A 61 5.92 -10.73 -0.12
C LYS A 61 5.80 -9.22 0.01
N ILE A 62 5.96 -8.68 1.21
CA ILE A 62 6.05 -7.23 1.44
C ILE A 62 7.48 -6.77 1.19
N LYS A 63 7.63 -5.69 0.42
CA LYS A 63 8.92 -5.05 0.17
C LYS A 63 8.82 -3.55 0.41
N VAL A 64 9.69 -3.02 1.27
CA VAL A 64 9.66 -1.62 1.70
C VAL A 64 10.93 -0.91 1.26
N PHE A 65 10.75 0.16 0.49
CA PHE A 65 11.81 1.11 0.14
C PHE A 65 11.67 2.36 0.99
N SER A 66 12.77 3.01 1.36
CA SER A 66 12.73 4.21 2.21
C SER A 66 13.38 5.41 1.54
N LYS A 67 12.67 6.55 1.54
CA LYS A 67 13.22 7.84 1.14
C LYS A 67 14.39 8.25 2.05
N ASP A 68 14.29 7.93 3.34
CA ASP A 68 15.28 8.34 4.35
C ASP A 68 16.64 7.67 4.14
N VAL A 69 16.66 6.58 3.35
CA VAL A 69 17.85 5.81 2.98
C VAL A 69 18.02 5.80 1.45
N TYR A 70 17.73 6.93 0.79
CA TYR A 70 17.94 7.12 -0.66
C TYR A 70 17.29 6.06 -1.55
N GLY A 71 16.11 5.56 -1.17
CA GLY A 71 15.38 4.54 -1.89
C GLY A 71 15.88 3.11 -1.64
N ALA A 72 16.75 2.89 -0.65
CA ALA A 72 17.17 1.54 -0.27
C ALA A 72 16.01 0.72 0.32
N ILE A 73 16.10 -0.60 0.17
CA ILE A 73 15.19 -1.55 0.81
C ILE A 73 15.51 -1.57 2.30
N ILE A 74 14.52 -1.30 3.14
CA ILE A 74 14.64 -1.33 4.61
C ILE A 74 13.93 -2.53 5.23
N TYR A 75 13.11 -3.23 4.46
CA TYR A 75 12.44 -4.46 4.86
C TYR A 75 12.05 -5.28 3.62
N GLU A 76 12.30 -6.58 3.68
CA GLU A 76 11.83 -7.56 2.71
C GLU A 76 11.33 -8.79 3.48
N GLY A 77 10.07 -9.14 3.26
CA GLY A 77 9.42 -10.23 3.96
C GLY A 77 10.05 -11.58 3.62
N ASN A 78 10.16 -12.44 4.64
CA ASN A 78 10.73 -13.78 4.52
C ASN A 78 9.71 -14.80 3.99
N VAL A 79 9.14 -14.54 2.82
CA VAL A 79 8.25 -15.46 2.10
C VAL A 79 8.72 -15.53 0.65
N ASP A 80 8.90 -16.75 0.16
CA ASP A 80 9.21 -16.98 -1.25
C ASP A 80 7.92 -16.89 -2.08
N SER A 81 7.59 -15.67 -2.50
CA SER A 81 6.44 -15.37 -3.36
C SER A 81 6.82 -14.41 -4.48
N GLU A 82 6.29 -14.69 -5.66
CA GLU A 82 6.36 -13.82 -6.84
C GLU A 82 5.41 -12.62 -6.76
N LYS A 83 4.36 -12.67 -5.92
CA LYS A 83 3.43 -11.55 -5.74
C LYS A 83 3.99 -10.60 -4.69
N VAL A 84 4.39 -9.40 -5.09
CA VAL A 84 5.03 -8.43 -4.20
C VAL A 84 4.12 -7.24 -3.90
N ILE A 85 4.01 -6.87 -2.62
CA ILE A 85 3.38 -5.63 -2.17
C ILE A 85 4.49 -4.61 -1.94
N HIS A 86 4.57 -3.62 -2.81
CA HIS A 86 5.57 -2.56 -2.73
C HIS A 86 5.08 -1.39 -1.88
N LEU A 87 5.86 -1.08 -0.83
CA LEU A 87 5.64 0.04 0.06
C LEU A 87 6.81 1.03 -0.05
N TYR A 88 6.49 2.32 -0.05
CA TYR A 88 7.46 3.41 -0.02
C TYR A 88 7.29 4.19 1.28
N HIS A 89 8.32 4.15 2.14
CA HIS A 89 8.36 4.85 3.41
C HIS A 89 8.94 6.26 3.22
N HIS A 90 8.19 7.28 3.66
CA HIS A 90 8.63 8.68 3.65
C HIS A 90 7.85 9.49 4.70
N LYS A 91 8.51 10.44 5.37
CA LYS A 91 7.86 11.37 6.32
C LYS A 91 6.96 10.66 7.35
N CYS A 92 7.44 9.53 7.91
CA CYS A 92 6.70 8.69 8.86
C CYS A 92 5.39 8.08 8.30
N HIS A 93 5.31 7.87 6.98
CA HIS A 93 4.15 7.31 6.30
C HIS A 93 4.58 6.25 5.27
N TYR A 94 3.69 5.28 5.00
CA TYR A 94 3.88 4.27 3.97
C TYR A 94 2.88 4.49 2.84
N THR A 95 3.37 4.55 1.61
CA THR A 95 2.55 4.64 0.40
C THR A 95 2.72 3.38 -0.44
N THR A 96 1.63 2.80 -0.92
CA THR A 96 1.68 1.69 -1.88
C THR A 96 1.99 2.20 -3.27
N PHE A 97 2.79 1.46 -4.03
CA PHE A 97 3.02 1.72 -5.45
C PHE A 97 3.09 0.42 -6.23
N VAL A 98 3.11 0.52 -7.56
CA VAL A 98 3.26 -0.59 -8.49
C VAL A 98 4.43 -0.29 -9.41
N LEU A 99 5.18 -1.32 -9.80
CA LEU A 99 6.25 -1.12 -10.77
C LEU A 99 5.64 -0.93 -12.16
N GLN A 100 6.24 -0.06 -12.96
CA GLN A 100 5.73 0.26 -14.29
C GLN A 100 5.65 -0.99 -15.19
N ASP A 101 6.63 -1.89 -15.09
CA ASP A 101 6.65 -3.15 -15.83
C ASP A 101 5.55 -4.13 -15.40
N GLU A 102 5.02 -4.00 -14.18
CA GLU A 102 3.88 -4.78 -13.70
C GLU A 102 2.55 -4.22 -14.23
N LEU A 103 2.46 -2.91 -14.46
CA LEU A 103 1.27 -2.27 -15.02
C LEU A 103 1.04 -2.67 -16.49
N ILE A 104 2.12 -2.81 -17.27
CA ILE A 104 2.05 -3.18 -18.70
C ILE A 104 1.35 -4.53 -18.89
N LYS A 105 1.58 -5.50 -17.99
CA LYS A 105 0.93 -6.82 -18.03
C LYS A 105 -0.59 -6.76 -17.93
N TYR A 106 -1.13 -5.74 -17.28
CA TYR A 106 -2.59 -5.54 -17.15
C TYR A 106 -3.16 -4.66 -18.28
N CYS A 107 -2.32 -3.91 -19.00
CA CYS A 107 -2.76 -3.07 -20.11
C CYS A 107 -2.81 -3.81 -21.46
N ASP A 108 -2.09 -4.93 -21.59
CA ASP A 108 -2.05 -5.74 -22.82
C ASP A 108 -3.00 -6.96 -22.78
N SER A 109 -3.94 -7.00 -21.83
CA SER A 109 -4.90 -8.11 -21.64
C SER A 109 -6.31 -7.80 -22.18
N ASP A 110 -6.41 -7.06 -23.29
CA ASP A 110 -7.66 -6.82 -24.04
C ASP A 110 -7.77 -7.74 -25.27
#